data_AF-A0A7J8VD97-F1
#
_entry.id   AF-A0A7J8VD97-F1
#
_cell.length_a   1.000
_cell.length_b   1.000
_cell.length_c   1.000
_cell.angle_alpha   90.00
_cell.angle_beta   90.00
_cell.angle_gamma   90.00
#
_symmetry.space_group_name_H-M   'P 1'
#
loop_
_entity.id
_entity.type
_entity.pdbx_description
1 polymer ?
#
loop_
_entity_poly.entity_id
_entity_poly.type
_entity_poly.pdbx_seq_one_letter_code
_entity_poly.pdbx_strand_id
1 'polypeptide(L)'
;MPAGHGVRSRTRDLFARPFRKKGYIPLSTYLRTYKIGGYVDVKVGNRIIRKRIHVRVEHVQPSRCVEEFKLRKVKNDQLKAEAKAKGEVISTKRQPKGPKPGFMVEGATLETVTPIPYDVVNDLKGGY
;
A
#
# COMPACT_ATOMS: atom_id res chain seq x y z
N MET A 1 -11.17 1.08 -39.01
CA MET A 1 -10.23 -0.05 -38.88
C MET A 1 -10.67 -0.92 -37.72
N PRO A 2 -10.94 -2.23 -37.90
CA PRO A 2 -11.14 -3.11 -36.77
C PRO A 2 -9.85 -3.16 -35.95
N ALA A 3 -9.91 -2.83 -34.66
CA ALA A 3 -8.75 -2.89 -33.80
C ALA A 3 -8.29 -4.35 -33.71
N GLY A 4 -7.08 -4.63 -34.18
CA GLY A 4 -6.43 -5.89 -33.89
C GLY A 4 -6.22 -5.99 -32.37
N HIS A 5 -7.16 -6.63 -31.68
CA HIS A 5 -7.10 -6.89 -30.24
C HIS A 5 -6.13 -8.03 -29.96
N GLY A 6 -4.87 -7.85 -30.36
CA GLY A 6 -3.81 -8.80 -30.07
C GLY A 6 -3.71 -9.01 -28.56
N VAL A 7 -3.76 -10.26 -28.12
CA VAL A 7 -3.79 -10.66 -26.70
C VAL A 7 -2.60 -10.11 -25.89
N ARG A 8 -1.51 -9.70 -26.58
CA ARG A 8 -0.29 -9.14 -25.97
C ARG A 8 0.05 -7.72 -26.45
N SER A 9 -0.89 -7.01 -27.09
CA SER A 9 -0.66 -5.62 -27.48
C SER A 9 -0.45 -4.72 -26.26
N ARG A 10 0.52 -3.79 -26.31
CA ARG A 10 0.86 -2.84 -25.22
C ARG A 10 1.27 -3.47 -23.89
N THR A 11 1.86 -4.67 -23.92
CA THR A 11 2.23 -5.41 -22.71
C THR A 11 3.71 -5.31 -22.31
N ARG A 12 4.47 -4.40 -22.94
CA ARG A 12 5.91 -4.22 -22.70
C ARG A 12 6.21 -4.08 -21.21
N ASP A 13 5.55 -3.15 -20.53
CA ASP A 13 5.82 -2.87 -19.11
C ASP A 13 5.16 -3.90 -18.18
N LEU A 14 4.14 -4.62 -18.64
CA LEU A 14 3.47 -5.69 -17.89
C LEU A 14 4.30 -6.99 -17.84
N PHE A 15 5.01 -7.33 -18.93
CA PHE A 15 5.85 -8.54 -18.99
C PHE A 15 7.33 -8.26 -18.69
N ALA A 16 7.82 -7.03 -18.89
CA ALA A 16 9.20 -6.70 -18.56
C ALA A 16 9.42 -6.66 -17.05
N ARG A 17 10.57 -7.19 -16.59
CA ARG A 17 10.98 -7.11 -15.19
C ARG A 17 11.82 -5.85 -14.95
N PRO A 18 11.60 -5.10 -13.85
CA PRO A 18 12.35 -3.89 -13.56
C PRO A 18 13.82 -4.18 -13.26
N PHE A 19 14.64 -3.13 -13.23
CA PHE A 19 16.04 -3.22 -12.83
C PHE A 19 16.20 -3.89 -11.46
N ARG A 20 17.24 -4.71 -11.29
CA ARG A 20 17.49 -5.57 -10.10
C ARG A 20 16.45 -6.65 -9.83
N LYS A 21 15.49 -6.87 -10.74
CA LYS A 21 14.55 -8.00 -10.71
C LYS A 21 14.68 -8.89 -11.94
N LYS A 22 15.77 -8.79 -12.71
CA LYS A 22 16.03 -9.67 -13.87
C LYS A 22 16.65 -11.01 -13.42
N GLY A 23 16.62 -12.03 -14.29
CA GLY A 23 17.17 -13.37 -14.00
C GLY A 23 16.10 -14.38 -13.56
N TYR A 24 16.52 -15.54 -13.06
CA TYR A 24 15.60 -16.59 -12.61
C TYR A 24 14.90 -16.19 -11.29
N ILE A 25 13.63 -16.56 -11.11
CA ILE A 25 12.87 -16.29 -9.88
C ILE A 25 13.33 -17.30 -8.80
N PRO A 26 13.54 -16.90 -7.54
CA PRO A 26 13.91 -17.85 -6.48
C PRO A 26 12.84 -18.93 -6.29
N LEU A 27 13.29 -20.16 -6.00
CA LEU A 27 12.44 -21.35 -5.86
C LEU A 27 11.39 -21.22 -4.76
N SER A 28 11.58 -20.33 -3.78
CA SER A 28 10.60 -20.05 -2.71
C SER A 28 9.23 -19.62 -3.27
N THR A 29 9.19 -18.97 -4.44
CA THR A 29 7.92 -18.59 -5.09
C THR A 29 7.16 -19.83 -5.59
N TYR A 30 7.88 -20.84 -6.08
CA TYR A 30 7.31 -22.09 -6.60
C TYR A 30 6.85 -23.02 -5.48
N LEU A 31 7.62 -23.10 -4.39
CA LEU A 31 7.36 -24.00 -3.27
C LEU A 31 6.24 -23.51 -2.34
N ARG A 32 5.76 -22.27 -2.53
CA ARG A 32 4.70 -21.70 -1.70
C ARG A 32 3.35 -22.30 -2.06
N THR A 33 2.79 -23.10 -1.14
CA THR A 33 1.46 -23.67 -1.29
C THR A 33 0.38 -22.62 -1.02
N TYR A 34 -0.59 -22.50 -1.93
CA TYR A 34 -1.76 -21.63 -1.76
C TYR A 34 -2.99 -22.47 -1.46
N LYS A 35 -3.83 -22.03 -0.52
CA LYS A 35 -5.15 -22.63 -0.29
C LYS A 35 -6.09 -22.23 -1.43
N ILE A 36 -6.89 -23.18 -1.92
CA ILE A 36 -7.80 -23.01 -3.06
C ILE A 36 -8.86 -21.94 -2.75
N GLY A 37 -9.15 -21.04 -3.69
CA GLY A 37 -10.33 -20.15 -3.60
C GLY A 37 -10.15 -18.68 -4.00
N GLY A 38 -9.22 -18.33 -4.88
CA GLY A 38 -9.09 -16.96 -5.39
C GLY A 38 -10.15 -16.64 -6.45
N TYR A 39 -11.05 -15.71 -6.15
CA TYR A 39 -11.89 -15.05 -7.15
C TYR A 39 -11.41 -13.61 -7.31
N VAL A 40 -11.41 -13.10 -8.55
CA VAL A 40 -11.02 -11.72 -8.84
C VAL A 40 -12.24 -10.98 -9.37
N ASP A 41 -12.54 -9.85 -8.77
CA ASP A 41 -13.55 -8.92 -9.28
C ASP A 41 -12.92 -8.08 -10.38
N VAL A 42 -13.37 -8.28 -11.62
CA VAL A 42 -12.87 -7.57 -12.80
C VAL A 42 -13.97 -6.64 -13.29
N LYS A 43 -13.65 -5.36 -13.48
CA LYS A 43 -14.55 -4.41 -14.11
C LYS A 43 -14.60 -4.67 -15.63
N VAL A 44 -15.78 -4.99 -16.15
CA VAL A 44 -16.03 -5.22 -17.58
C VAL A 44 -17.07 -4.19 -18.03
N GLY A 45 -16.63 -3.14 -18.71
CA GLY A 45 -17.46 -1.98 -19.02
C GLY A 45 -17.98 -1.30 -17.74
N ASN A 46 -19.31 -1.28 -17.56
CA ASN A 46 -19.97 -0.62 -16.44
C ASN A 46 -20.27 -1.54 -15.24
N ARG A 47 -19.93 -2.83 -15.31
CA ARG A 47 -20.26 -3.82 -14.27
C ARG A 47 -18.99 -4.46 -13.69
N ILE A 48 -19.07 -4.86 -12.43
CA ILE A 48 -18.02 -5.65 -11.77
C ILE A 48 -18.49 -7.10 -11.77
N ILE A 49 -17.72 -7.99 -12.40
CA ILE A 49 -18.04 -9.41 -12.51
C ILE A 49 -16.95 -10.20 -11.82
N ARG A 50 -17.37 -11.11 -10.95
CA ARG A 50 -16.47 -12.03 -10.28
C ARG A 50 -16.07 -13.14 -11.24
N LYS A 51 -14.79 -13.19 -11.59
CA LYS A 51 -14.22 -14.19 -12.50
C LYS A 51 -13.28 -15.13 -11.77
N ARG A 52 -13.18 -16.36 -12.29
CA ARG A 52 -12.18 -17.35 -11.90
C ARG A 52 -11.11 -17.42 -12.97
N ILE A 53 -9.85 -17.19 -12.58
CA ILE A 53 -8.70 -17.21 -13.50
C ILE A 53 -7.76 -18.32 -13.04
N HIS A 54 -7.31 -19.15 -13.99
CA HIS A 54 -6.30 -20.17 -13.74
C HIS A 54 -4.92 -19.56 -14.03
N VAL A 55 -4.08 -19.48 -12.99
CA VAL A 55 -2.76 -18.85 -13.08
C VAL A 55 -1.73 -19.75 -12.39
N ARG A 56 -0.51 -19.82 -12.94
CA ARG A 56 0.60 -20.53 -12.30
C ARG A 56 1.05 -19.81 -11.02
N VAL A 57 1.56 -20.58 -10.07
CA VAL A 57 2.02 -20.12 -8.75
C VAL A 57 3.02 -18.95 -8.82
N GLU A 58 3.87 -18.91 -9.84
CA GLU A 58 4.91 -17.89 -10.08
C GLU A 58 4.36 -16.48 -10.24
N HIS A 59 3.13 -16.35 -10.74
CA HIS A 59 2.48 -15.06 -10.99
C HIS A 59 1.50 -14.69 -9.87
N VAL A 60 1.39 -15.53 -8.83
CA VAL A 60 0.52 -15.28 -7.68
C VAL A 60 1.36 -14.73 -6.54
N GLN A 61 0.92 -13.61 -5.97
CA GLN A 61 1.49 -13.05 -4.75
C GLN A 61 0.44 -13.06 -3.64
N PRO A 62 0.82 -13.38 -2.39
CA PRO A 62 -0.10 -13.33 -1.26
C PRO A 62 -0.53 -11.88 -1.01
N SER A 63 -1.82 -11.67 -0.78
CA SER A 63 -2.33 -10.35 -0.44
C SER A 63 -2.02 -9.98 1.02
N ARG A 64 -1.26 -8.90 1.21
CA ARG A 64 -0.93 -8.38 2.54
C ARG A 64 -2.03 -7.49 3.15
N CYS A 65 -3.02 -7.10 2.36
CA CYS A 65 -4.12 -6.24 2.83
C CYS A 65 -4.95 -6.87 3.96
N VAL A 66 -5.00 -8.21 4.04
CA VAL A 66 -5.77 -8.94 5.06
C VAL A 66 -4.90 -9.31 6.28
N GLU A 67 -3.58 -9.27 6.15
CA GLU A 67 -2.66 -9.70 7.22
C GLU A 67 -2.81 -8.81 8.46
N GLU A 68 -2.79 -7.49 8.28
CA GLU A 68 -2.98 -6.53 9.38
C GLU A 68 -4.34 -6.70 10.08
N PHE A 69 -5.40 -6.91 9.30
CA PHE A 69 -6.73 -7.14 9.84
C PHE A 69 -6.80 -8.41 10.70
N LYS A 70 -6.20 -9.51 10.23
CA LYS A 70 -6.14 -10.78 10.98
C LYS A 70 -5.35 -10.64 12.27
N LEU A 71 -4.16 -10.04 12.20
CA LEU A 71 -3.33 -9.80 13.38
C LEU A 71 -4.06 -8.94 14.42
N ARG A 72 -4.74 -7.89 13.95
CA ARG A 72 -5.57 -7.03 14.81
C ARG A 72 -6.72 -7.80 15.45
N LYS A 73 -7.39 -8.69 14.71
CA LYS A 73 -8.47 -9.52 15.26
C LYS A 73 -7.95 -10.39 16.41
N VAL A 74 -6.84 -11.10 16.19
CA VAL A 74 -6.20 -11.94 17.21
C VAL A 74 -5.82 -11.12 18.44
N LYS A 75 -5.18 -9.96 18.25
CA LYS A 75 -4.83 -9.05 19.35
C LYS A 75 -6.06 -8.56 20.12
N ASN A 76 -7.13 -8.21 19.42
CA ASN A 76 -8.38 -7.78 20.05
C ASN A 76 -9.03 -8.91 20.86
N ASP A 77 -9.01 -10.14 20.35
CA ASP A 77 -9.56 -11.30 21.03
C ASP A 77 -8.76 -11.63 22.31
N GLN A 78 -7.43 -11.48 22.28
CA GLN A 78 -6.56 -11.57 23.46
C GLN A 78 -6.92 -10.50 24.51
N LEU A 79 -7.00 -9.24 24.12
CA LEU A 79 -7.34 -8.14 25.03
C LEU A 79 -8.72 -8.33 25.67
N LYS A 80 -9.70 -8.85 24.92
CA LYS A 80 -11.04 -9.15 25.45
C LYS A 80 -11.00 -10.30 26.47
N ALA A 81 -10.19 -11.33 26.21
CA ALA A 81 -10.04 -12.45 27.13
C ALA A 81 -9.38 -12.00 28.45
N GLU A 82 -8.33 -11.19 28.37
CA GLU A 82 -7.65 -10.60 29.53
C GLU A 82 -8.58 -9.67 30.33
N ALA A 83 -9.32 -8.79 29.65
CA ALA A 83 -10.28 -7.90 30.28
C ALA A 83 -11.40 -8.68 30.99
N LYS A 84 -11.91 -9.75 30.36
CA LYS A 84 -12.90 -10.65 30.97
C LYS A 84 -12.36 -11.35 32.21
N ALA A 85 -11.09 -11.77 32.19
CA ALA A 85 -10.44 -12.37 33.36
C ALA A 85 -10.26 -11.37 34.51
N LYS A 86 -9.99 -10.09 34.20
CA LYS A 86 -9.88 -9.00 35.19
C LYS A 86 -11.23 -8.42 35.63
N GLY A 87 -12.31 -8.69 34.91
CA GLY A 87 -13.64 -8.10 35.15
C GLY A 87 -13.79 -6.67 34.61
N GLU A 88 -12.88 -6.21 33.76
CA GLU A 88 -12.90 -4.86 33.19
C GLU A 88 -13.63 -4.84 31.83
N VAL A 89 -14.31 -3.74 31.53
CA VAL A 89 -14.95 -3.52 30.22
C VAL A 89 -14.03 -2.67 29.34
N ILE A 90 -13.54 -3.23 28.24
CA ILE A 90 -12.62 -2.55 27.32
C ILE A 90 -13.25 -2.22 25.96
N SER A 91 -12.82 -1.11 25.35
CA SER A 91 -13.16 -0.77 23.97
C SER A 91 -12.01 -1.09 23.02
N THR A 92 -12.19 -2.07 22.12
CA THR A 92 -11.19 -2.43 21.09
C THR A 92 -11.41 -1.72 19.75
N LYS A 93 -12.21 -0.65 19.73
CA LYS A 93 -12.48 0.15 18.52
C LYS A 93 -11.27 1.02 18.19
N ARG A 94 -10.96 1.18 16.90
CA ARG A 94 -9.92 2.11 16.44
C ARG A 94 -10.41 3.53 16.66
N GLN A 95 -9.56 4.37 17.26
CA GLN A 95 -9.83 5.79 17.43
C GLN A 95 -9.11 6.58 16.35
N PRO A 96 -9.75 7.61 15.75
CA PRO A 96 -9.06 8.55 14.89
C PRO A 96 -7.98 9.29 15.68
N LYS A 97 -6.98 9.84 14.99
CA LYS A 97 -5.95 10.64 15.63
C LYS A 97 -6.59 11.88 16.25
N GLY A 98 -6.52 11.98 17.58
CA GLY A 98 -6.98 13.14 18.32
C GLY A 98 -6.06 14.36 18.15
N PRO A 99 -6.46 15.53 18.69
CA PRO A 99 -5.57 16.68 18.78
C PRO A 99 -4.31 16.31 19.54
N LYS A 100 -3.16 16.85 19.11
CA LYS A 100 -1.90 16.63 19.84
C LYS A 100 -2.04 17.23 21.24
N PRO A 101 -1.68 16.51 22.31
CA PRO A 101 -1.61 17.09 23.64
C PRO A 101 -0.53 18.18 23.69
N GLY A 102 -0.66 19.12 24.62
CA GLY A 102 0.39 20.10 24.91
C GLY A 102 1.67 19.39 25.38
N PHE A 103 2.82 19.89 24.94
CA PHE A 103 4.14 19.42 25.40
C PHE A 103 5.05 20.62 25.62
N MET A 104 5.92 20.54 26.63
CA MET A 104 6.94 21.55 26.89
C MET A 104 8.11 21.33 25.93
N VAL A 105 8.63 22.41 25.35
CA VAL A 105 9.84 22.39 24.53
C VAL A 105 10.93 23.12 25.30
N GLU A 106 11.92 22.39 25.80
CA GLU A 106 13.09 22.97 26.46
C GLU A 106 14.28 23.01 25.50
N GLY A 107 15.06 24.10 25.53
CA GLY A 107 16.38 24.16 24.89
C GLY A 107 16.43 24.41 23.38
N ALA A 108 15.35 24.92 22.75
CA ALA A 108 15.43 25.34 21.36
C ALA A 108 16.28 26.62 21.23
N THR A 109 17.41 26.55 20.51
CA THR A 109 18.13 27.74 20.04
C THR A 109 17.21 28.50 19.09
N LEU A 110 16.69 29.64 19.54
CA LEU A 110 15.79 30.48 18.76
C LEU A 110 16.63 31.25 17.73
N GLU A 111 16.55 30.83 16.47
CA GLU A 111 17.10 31.60 15.37
C GLU A 111 16.03 32.56 14.85
N THR A 112 16.31 33.86 14.94
CA THR A 112 15.45 34.90 14.37
C THR A 112 15.67 34.95 12.86
N VAL A 113 14.75 34.36 12.10
CA VAL A 113 14.74 34.46 10.63
C VAL A 113 13.93 35.68 10.22
N THR A 114 14.57 36.66 9.57
CA THR A 114 13.88 37.78 8.93
C THR A 114 13.48 37.41 7.50
N PRO A 115 12.32 37.86 7.01
CA PRO A 115 11.95 37.63 5.62
C PRO A 115 12.96 38.33 4.71
N ILE A 116 13.51 37.59 3.75
CA ILE A 116 14.34 38.16 2.69
C ILE A 116 13.39 38.94 1.76
N PRO A 117 13.67 40.21 1.43
CA PRO A 117 12.88 40.96 0.47
C PRO A 117 12.93 40.29 -0.92
N TYR A 118 11.84 40.40 -1.68
CA TYR A 118 11.76 39.84 -3.04
C TYR A 118 12.73 40.58 -3.97
N ASP A 119 13.78 39.90 -4.41
CA ASP A 119 14.56 40.31 -5.57
C ASP A 119 13.84 39.82 -6.83
N VAL A 120 13.42 40.75 -7.69
CA VAL A 120 12.90 40.42 -9.03
C VAL A 120 14.10 40.03 -9.89
N VAL A 121 14.53 38.77 -9.78
CA VAL A 121 15.57 38.24 -10.67
C VAL A 121 14.94 38.06 -12.05
N ASN A 122 15.28 38.97 -12.95
CA ASN A 122 14.88 38.93 -14.36
C ASN A 122 15.79 37.92 -15.07
N ASP A 123 15.59 36.63 -14.85
CA ASP A 123 16.41 35.53 -15.41
C ASP A 123 16.30 35.37 -16.95
N LEU A 124 15.70 36.33 -17.67
CA LEU A 124 15.61 36.33 -19.14
C LEU A 124 15.74 37.74 -19.75
N LYS A 125 16.66 38.58 -19.28
CA LYS A 125 17.13 39.74 -20.07
C LYS A 125 18.65 39.86 -20.04
N GLY A 126 19.30 39.02 -20.82
CA GLY A 126 20.73 39.12 -21.10
C GLY A 126 21.10 38.40 -22.39
N GLY A 127 20.97 39.11 -23.52
CA GLY A 127 21.65 38.79 -24.78
C GLY A 127 20.97 37.75 -25.68
N TYR A 128 21.19 37.92 -26.98
CA TYR A 128 20.84 36.99 -28.06
C TYR A 128 21.28 35.54 -27.78
#